data_AF-A0A4U0SQ22-F1
#
_entry.id   AF-A0A4U0SQ22-F1
#
_cell.length_a   1.000
_cell.length_b   1.000
_cell.length_c   1.000
_cell.angle_alpha   90.00
_cell.angle_beta   90.00
_cell.angle_gamma   90.00
#
_symmetry.space_group_name_H-M   'P 1'
#
loop_
_entity.id
_entity.type
_entity.pdbx_description
1 polymer ?
#
loop_
_entity_poly.entity_id
_entity_poly.type
_entity_poly.pdbx_seq_one_letter_code
_entity_poly.pdbx_strand_id
1 'polypeptide(L)'
;MNDSLGTPQHGGAVPGHARRGPGRPRSEQARRAVLKASMELLQQGGLRAMTTDQIASRSGVSKATIYKWWPNKYAVAAEAFLTQMFAESPDSDTGSAYEDFRIAVRGMVRFYASPSGRVFAQLVAESQSDPVVAAELRDHLIGSRRALVRAIWARGVDRGELRADVDPEVAIDLLFGPAIYRLIAGHAPLDEAAADEIVRTAMRGLAG
;
A
#
# COMPACT_ATOMS: atom_id res chain seq x y z
N MET A 1 -6.94 85.27 -19.23
CA MET A 1 -6.42 85.21 -20.61
C MET A 1 -5.46 84.05 -20.68
N ASN A 2 -5.75 83.09 -21.57
CA ASN A 2 -4.92 81.96 -22.00
C ASN A 2 -4.46 80.94 -20.94
N ASP A 3 -4.31 79.66 -21.25
CA ASP A 3 -4.81 78.79 -22.31
C ASP A 3 -4.43 77.37 -21.87
N SER A 4 -5.08 76.38 -22.47
CA SER A 4 -4.91 74.96 -22.18
C SER A 4 -3.52 74.42 -22.53
N LEU A 5 -3.13 73.31 -21.87
CA LEU A 5 -2.82 72.00 -22.48
C LEU A 5 -1.95 71.13 -21.56
N GLY A 6 -2.26 69.83 -21.51
CA GLY A 6 -1.23 68.80 -21.28
C GLY A 6 -1.56 67.74 -20.24
N THR A 7 -2.39 66.76 -20.62
CA THR A 7 -2.50 65.45 -19.95
C THR A 7 -1.18 64.67 -20.09
N PRO A 8 -0.68 63.98 -19.04
CA PRO A 8 0.28 62.90 -19.22
C PRO A 8 -0.39 61.52 -19.13
N GLN A 9 -0.08 60.67 -20.11
CA GLN A 9 -0.41 59.23 -20.13
C GLN A 9 0.70 58.39 -19.46
N HIS A 10 0.31 57.15 -19.13
CA HIS A 10 1.14 55.93 -18.95
C HIS A 10 1.82 55.67 -17.60
N GLY A 11 1.02 55.19 -16.65
CA GLY A 11 1.51 54.31 -15.59
C GLY A 11 1.58 52.85 -16.08
N GLY A 12 2.80 52.34 -16.27
CA GLY A 12 3.05 50.96 -16.67
C GLY A 12 2.60 49.95 -15.62
N ALA A 13 1.69 49.06 -16.00
CA ALA A 13 1.35 47.88 -15.24
C ALA A 13 2.48 46.84 -15.40
N VAL A 14 3.26 46.63 -14.35
CA VAL A 14 4.18 45.50 -14.23
C VAL A 14 3.33 44.21 -14.21
N PRO A 15 3.59 43.21 -15.07
CA PRO A 15 2.91 41.93 -14.96
C PRO A 15 3.40 41.25 -13.67
N GLY A 16 2.51 41.15 -12.68
CA GLY A 16 2.77 40.38 -11.48
C GLY A 16 3.14 38.95 -11.86
N HIS A 17 4.31 38.49 -11.39
CA HIS A 17 4.65 37.08 -11.42
C HIS A 17 3.57 36.31 -10.66
N ALA A 18 2.65 35.71 -11.42
CA ALA A 18 1.68 34.76 -10.90
C ALA A 18 2.46 33.65 -10.20
N ARG A 19 2.36 33.65 -8.86
CA ARG A 19 2.96 32.66 -7.97
C ARG A 19 2.47 31.28 -8.43
N ARG A 20 3.41 30.46 -8.90
CA ARG A 20 3.17 29.04 -9.23
C ARG A 20 2.57 28.36 -8.00
N GLY A 21 1.32 27.93 -8.12
CA GLY A 21 0.61 27.16 -7.10
C GLY A 21 1.29 25.82 -6.78
N PRO A 22 0.83 25.12 -5.72
CA PRO A 22 1.59 24.08 -5.05
C PRO A 22 1.64 22.75 -5.85
N GLY A 23 2.81 22.42 -6.39
CA GLY A 23 3.47 21.10 -6.29
C GLY A 23 2.82 19.78 -6.77
N ARG A 24 1.55 19.67 -7.19
CA ARG A 24 0.98 18.33 -7.50
C ARG A 24 -0.10 18.34 -8.58
N PRO A 25 0.29 18.07 -9.84
CA PRO A 25 -0.23 16.87 -10.55
C PRO A 25 0.88 15.92 -11.05
N ARG A 26 2.06 16.46 -11.38
CA ARG A 26 3.11 15.73 -12.12
C ARG A 26 3.85 14.69 -11.25
N SER A 27 4.03 14.97 -9.96
CA SER A 27 4.79 14.07 -9.06
C SER A 27 4.02 12.79 -8.71
N GLU A 28 2.69 12.87 -8.55
CA GLU A 28 1.89 11.65 -8.32
C GLU A 28 1.65 10.85 -9.57
N GLN A 29 1.48 11.53 -10.71
CA GLN A 29 1.39 10.83 -11.97
C GLN A 29 2.69 10.03 -12.22
N ALA A 30 3.86 10.62 -11.93
CA ALA A 30 5.13 9.91 -11.96
C ALA A 30 5.18 8.74 -10.95
N ARG A 31 4.73 8.97 -9.70
CA ARG A 31 4.67 7.91 -8.69
C ARG A 31 3.83 6.71 -9.15
N ARG A 32 2.60 6.97 -9.63
CA ARG A 32 1.70 5.93 -10.17
C ARG A 32 2.30 5.21 -11.38
N ALA A 33 2.97 5.93 -12.29
CA ALA A 33 3.64 5.34 -13.44
C ALA A 33 4.76 4.38 -13.01
N VAL A 34 5.54 4.77 -11.99
CA VAL A 34 6.59 3.93 -11.41
C VAL A 34 6.01 2.66 -10.76
N LEU A 35 4.98 2.79 -9.93
CA LEU A 35 4.34 1.63 -9.27
C LEU A 35 3.73 0.66 -10.30
N LYS A 36 3.06 1.19 -11.33
CA LYS A 36 2.50 0.38 -12.41
C LYS A 36 3.60 -0.38 -13.16
N ALA A 37 4.64 0.33 -13.61
CA ALA A 37 5.77 -0.28 -14.32
C ALA A 37 6.47 -1.36 -13.47
N SER A 38 6.60 -1.11 -12.17
CA SER A 38 7.21 -2.05 -11.23
C SER A 38 6.37 -3.31 -11.06
N MET A 39 5.05 -3.19 -10.92
CA MET A 39 4.16 -4.35 -10.84
C MET A 39 4.22 -5.21 -12.11
N GLU A 40 4.25 -4.59 -13.30
CA GLU A 40 4.42 -5.32 -14.55
C GLU A 40 5.76 -6.07 -14.63
N LEU A 41 6.86 -5.44 -14.18
CA LEU A 41 8.18 -6.08 -14.14
C LEU A 41 8.24 -7.23 -13.13
N LEU A 42 7.63 -7.04 -11.95
CA LEU A 42 7.51 -8.08 -10.92
C LEU A 42 6.75 -9.30 -11.47
N GLN A 43 5.67 -9.10 -12.20
CA GLN A 43 4.91 -10.20 -12.81
C GLN A 43 5.66 -10.91 -13.95
N GLN A 44 6.52 -10.20 -14.68
CA GLN A 44 7.28 -10.77 -15.80
C GLN A 44 8.53 -11.54 -15.37
N GLY A 45 9.31 -10.99 -14.44
CA GLY A 45 10.64 -11.53 -14.08
C GLY A 45 10.85 -11.80 -12.59
N GLY A 46 9.88 -11.46 -11.75
CA GLY A 46 10.00 -11.59 -10.29
C GLY A 46 10.89 -10.51 -9.66
N LEU A 47 11.08 -10.62 -8.34
CA LEU A 47 11.74 -9.61 -7.53
C LEU A 47 13.22 -9.42 -7.87
N ARG A 48 13.92 -10.52 -8.16
CA ARG A 48 15.36 -10.52 -8.44
C ARG A 48 15.68 -9.87 -9.78
N ALA A 49 14.90 -10.17 -10.82
CA ALA A 49 15.12 -9.65 -12.16
C ALA A 49 14.78 -8.15 -12.30
N MET A 50 13.91 -7.62 -11.44
CA MET A 50 13.54 -6.21 -11.47
C MET A 50 14.72 -5.31 -11.09
N THR A 51 14.92 -4.23 -11.86
CA THR A 51 15.95 -3.21 -11.62
C THR A 51 15.36 -1.80 -11.74
N THR A 52 15.97 -0.83 -11.06
CA THR A 52 15.59 0.59 -11.17
C THR A 52 15.70 1.11 -12.61
N ASP A 53 16.62 0.54 -13.39
CA ASP A 53 16.84 0.87 -14.80
C ASP A 53 15.65 0.48 -15.68
N GLN A 54 15.16 -0.75 -15.51
CA GLN A 54 13.95 -1.21 -16.18
C GLN A 54 12.73 -0.43 -15.74
N ILE A 55 12.62 -0.11 -14.44
CA ILE A 55 11.51 0.71 -13.90
C ILE A 55 11.53 2.09 -14.57
N ALA A 56 12.69 2.76 -14.63
CA ALA A 56 12.84 4.06 -15.27
C ALA A 56 12.49 4.00 -16.76
N SER A 57 13.04 3.02 -17.48
CA SER A 57 12.81 2.83 -18.91
C SER A 57 11.33 2.60 -19.21
N ARG A 58 10.61 1.83 -18.39
CA ARG A 58 9.21 1.48 -18.63
C ARG A 58 8.23 2.55 -18.16
N SER A 59 8.52 3.21 -17.04
CA SER A 59 7.67 4.28 -16.50
C SER A 59 7.85 5.62 -17.21
N GLY A 60 8.95 5.81 -17.92
CA GLY A 60 9.35 7.11 -18.49
C GLY A 60 9.81 8.12 -17.43
N VAL A 61 10.01 7.68 -16.18
CA VAL A 61 10.42 8.53 -15.06
C VAL A 61 11.93 8.39 -14.85
N SER A 62 12.62 9.52 -14.66
CA SER A 62 14.08 9.49 -14.44
C SER A 62 14.44 8.79 -13.13
N LYS A 63 15.59 8.09 -13.10
CA LYS A 63 16.11 7.45 -11.88
C LYS A 63 16.24 8.42 -10.71
N ALA A 64 16.66 9.66 -10.97
CA ALA A 64 16.74 10.72 -9.96
C ALA A 64 15.36 11.03 -9.33
N THR A 65 14.28 10.92 -10.10
CA THR A 65 12.93 11.07 -9.56
C THR A 65 12.50 9.83 -8.78
N ILE A 66 12.84 8.62 -9.25
CA ILE A 66 12.56 7.38 -8.51
C ILE A 66 13.24 7.40 -7.14
N TYR A 67 14.54 7.71 -7.09
CA TYR A 67 15.31 7.73 -5.85
C TYR A 67 14.88 8.80 -4.84
N LYS A 68 14.14 9.84 -5.26
CA LYS A 68 13.53 10.81 -4.34
C LYS A 68 12.41 10.19 -3.50
N TRP A 69 11.74 9.18 -4.03
CA TRP A 69 10.59 8.54 -3.39
C TRP A 69 10.98 7.20 -2.76
N TRP A 70 11.85 6.45 -3.42
CA TRP A 70 12.22 5.10 -3.02
C TRP A 70 13.74 4.95 -2.98
N PRO A 71 14.33 4.70 -1.80
CA PRO A 71 15.78 4.60 -1.67
C PRO A 71 16.37 3.39 -2.42
N ASN A 72 15.56 2.37 -2.70
CA ASN A 72 15.98 1.14 -3.35
C ASN A 72 14.80 0.51 -4.12
N LYS A 73 15.08 -0.52 -4.94
CA LYS A 73 14.04 -1.21 -5.73
C LYS A 73 13.01 -1.97 -4.87
N TYR A 74 13.40 -2.39 -3.67
CA TYR A 74 12.53 -3.14 -2.76
C TYR A 74 11.48 -2.24 -2.13
N ALA A 75 11.82 -0.98 -1.83
CA ALA A 75 10.85 0.03 -1.43
C ALA A 75 9.78 0.26 -2.51
N VAL A 76 10.18 0.29 -3.79
CA VAL A 76 9.22 0.38 -4.92
C VAL A 76 8.32 -0.86 -4.97
N ALA A 77 8.90 -2.05 -4.81
CA ALA A 77 8.15 -3.31 -4.79
C ALA A 77 7.15 -3.35 -3.62
N ALA A 78 7.61 -3.00 -2.41
CA ALA A 78 6.81 -2.99 -1.20
C ALA A 78 5.60 -2.06 -1.35
N GLU A 79 5.80 -0.86 -1.89
CA GLU A 79 4.71 0.08 -2.14
C GLU A 79 3.76 -0.38 -3.25
N ALA A 80 4.28 -1.01 -4.31
CA ALA A 80 3.45 -1.56 -5.38
C ALA A 80 2.55 -2.70 -4.87
N PHE A 81 3.09 -3.61 -4.05
CA PHE A 81 2.29 -4.65 -3.38
C PHE A 81 1.28 -4.05 -2.42
N LEU A 82 1.70 -3.09 -1.59
CA LEU A 82 0.82 -2.43 -0.63
C LEU A 82 -0.38 -1.74 -1.33
N THR A 83 -0.13 -1.09 -2.48
CA THR A 83 -1.18 -0.49 -3.31
C THR A 83 -2.18 -1.53 -3.79
N GLN A 84 -1.71 -2.68 -4.27
CA GLN A 84 -2.58 -3.78 -4.71
C GLN A 84 -3.35 -4.40 -3.52
N MET A 85 -2.70 -4.61 -2.37
CA MET A 85 -3.33 -5.14 -1.16
C MET A 85 -4.43 -4.21 -0.64
N PHE A 86 -4.25 -2.89 -0.66
CA PHE A 86 -5.29 -1.94 -0.28
C PHE A 86 -6.47 -1.90 -1.27
N ALA A 87 -6.21 -2.13 -2.57
CA ALA A 87 -7.29 -2.26 -3.55
C ALA A 87 -8.15 -3.50 -3.30
N GLU A 88 -7.54 -4.62 -2.92
CA GLU A 88 -8.23 -5.88 -2.62
C GLU A 88 -8.89 -5.91 -1.24
N SER A 89 -8.31 -5.18 -0.28
CA SER A 89 -8.64 -5.21 1.14
C SER A 89 -8.59 -3.78 1.69
N PRO A 90 -9.62 -2.96 1.37
CA PRO A 90 -9.74 -1.59 1.88
C PRO A 90 -10.12 -1.59 3.37
N ASP A 91 -9.91 -0.44 4.03
CA ASP A 91 -10.43 -0.24 5.39
C ASP A 91 -11.96 -0.20 5.31
N SER A 92 -12.59 -1.27 5.79
CA SER A 92 -14.03 -1.47 5.75
C SER A 92 -14.61 -1.21 7.13
N ASP A 93 -15.72 -0.48 7.18
CA ASP A 93 -16.49 -0.27 8.41
C ASP A 93 -17.95 -0.57 8.14
N THR A 94 -18.27 -1.87 8.08
CA THR A 94 -19.63 -2.36 7.83
C THR A 94 -20.51 -2.30 9.07
N GLY A 95 -19.97 -1.83 10.20
CA GLY A 95 -20.62 -1.89 11.51
C GLY A 95 -20.57 -3.28 12.17
N SER A 96 -19.74 -4.20 11.66
CA SER A 96 -19.52 -5.51 12.28
C SER A 96 -18.06 -5.94 12.14
N ALA A 97 -17.39 -6.16 13.27
CA ALA A 97 -15.99 -6.59 13.29
C ALA A 97 -15.78 -7.92 12.54
N TYR A 98 -16.75 -8.84 12.65
CA TYR A 98 -16.70 -10.10 11.92
C TYR A 98 -16.66 -9.88 10.40
N GLU A 99 -17.59 -9.08 9.86
CA GLU A 99 -17.62 -8.81 8.41
C GLU A 99 -16.42 -7.97 7.95
N ASP A 100 -15.97 -7.01 8.75
CA ASP A 100 -14.78 -6.21 8.45
C ASP A 100 -13.53 -7.10 8.36
N PHE A 101 -13.31 -8.02 9.30
CA PHE A 101 -12.22 -9.00 9.22
C PHE A 101 -12.40 -9.98 8.07
N ARG A 102 -13.63 -10.40 7.78
CA ARG A 102 -13.94 -11.28 6.65
C ARG A 102 -13.55 -10.65 5.31
N ILE A 103 -13.92 -9.40 5.09
CA ILE A 103 -13.51 -8.61 3.92
C ILE A 103 -11.98 -8.51 3.88
N ALA A 104 -11.36 -8.17 5.02
CA ALA A 104 -9.93 -7.96 5.09
C ALA A 104 -9.12 -9.21 4.72
N VAL A 105 -9.46 -10.36 5.33
CA VAL A 105 -8.77 -11.65 5.10
C VAL A 105 -9.06 -12.19 3.70
N ARG A 106 -10.29 -12.08 3.19
CA ARG A 106 -10.61 -12.45 1.80
C ARG A 106 -9.79 -11.65 0.79
N GLY A 107 -9.68 -10.33 0.98
CA GLY A 107 -8.86 -9.49 0.11
C GLY A 107 -7.38 -9.87 0.14
N MET A 108 -6.85 -10.23 1.31
CA MET A 108 -5.48 -10.75 1.41
C MET A 108 -5.34 -12.08 0.66
N VAL A 109 -6.29 -13.01 0.82
CA VAL A 109 -6.25 -14.29 0.11
C VAL A 109 -6.34 -14.10 -1.41
N ARG A 110 -7.19 -13.20 -1.91
CA ARG A 110 -7.22 -12.84 -3.35
C ARG A 110 -5.88 -12.33 -3.84
N PHE A 111 -5.23 -11.46 -3.06
CA PHE A 111 -3.89 -10.99 -3.39
C PHE A 111 -2.87 -12.14 -3.43
N TYR A 112 -2.86 -13.03 -2.43
CA TYR A 112 -1.95 -14.19 -2.38
C TYR A 112 -2.22 -15.24 -3.47
N ALA A 113 -3.47 -15.41 -3.88
CA ALA A 113 -3.84 -16.32 -4.97
C ALA A 113 -3.51 -15.73 -6.37
N SER A 114 -3.30 -14.42 -6.47
CA SER A 114 -2.93 -13.75 -7.72
C SER A 114 -1.46 -14.04 -8.12
N PRO A 115 -1.06 -13.76 -9.38
CA PRO A 115 0.35 -13.84 -9.79
C PRO A 115 1.30 -13.05 -8.88
N SER A 116 0.83 -11.95 -8.29
CA SER A 116 1.61 -11.13 -7.35
C SER A 116 1.94 -11.87 -6.06
N GLY A 117 1.11 -12.83 -5.62
CA GLY A 117 1.35 -13.60 -4.40
C GLY A 117 2.65 -14.40 -4.44
N ARG A 118 2.98 -15.01 -5.59
CA ARG A 118 4.27 -15.70 -5.78
C ARG A 118 5.45 -14.76 -5.65
N VAL A 119 5.35 -13.54 -6.18
CA VAL A 119 6.44 -12.55 -6.11
C VAL A 119 6.55 -11.96 -4.70
N PHE A 120 5.43 -11.80 -4.01
CA PHE A 120 5.42 -11.46 -2.60
C PHE A 120 6.13 -12.53 -1.75
N ALA A 121 5.89 -13.82 -2.01
CA ALA A 121 6.62 -14.90 -1.33
C ALA A 121 8.15 -14.83 -1.57
N GLN A 122 8.59 -14.40 -2.77
CA GLN A 122 10.02 -14.14 -3.02
C GLN A 122 10.57 -12.99 -2.16
N LEU A 123 9.79 -11.93 -1.93
CA LEU A 123 10.16 -10.83 -1.03
C LEU A 123 10.30 -11.31 0.42
N VAL A 124 9.38 -12.17 0.87
CA VAL A 124 9.45 -12.80 2.20
C VAL A 124 10.67 -13.71 2.32
N ALA A 125 11.03 -14.45 1.26
CA ALA A 125 12.22 -15.30 1.27
C ALA A 125 13.51 -14.47 1.31
N GLU A 126 13.61 -13.42 0.48
CA GLU A 126 14.79 -12.55 0.40
C GLU A 126 15.00 -11.77 1.72
N SER A 127 13.92 -11.39 2.40
CA SER A 127 14.00 -10.71 3.71
C SER A 127 14.61 -11.55 4.83
N GLN A 128 14.71 -12.88 4.66
CA GLN A 128 15.37 -13.74 5.65
C GLN A 128 16.89 -13.60 5.62
N SER A 129 17.45 -13.12 4.51
CA SER A 129 18.90 -12.99 4.30
C SER A 129 19.39 -11.56 4.09
N ASP A 130 18.50 -10.63 3.69
CA ASP A 130 18.85 -9.23 3.44
C ASP A 130 18.13 -8.30 4.45
N PRO A 131 18.88 -7.67 5.38
CA PRO A 131 18.32 -6.75 6.38
C PRO A 131 17.61 -5.52 5.78
N VAL A 132 18.02 -5.06 4.60
CA VAL A 132 17.37 -3.93 3.91
C VAL A 132 15.99 -4.38 3.44
N VAL A 133 15.89 -5.56 2.83
CA VAL A 133 14.60 -6.13 2.41
C VAL A 133 13.71 -6.41 3.61
N ALA A 134 14.29 -6.89 4.71
CA ALA A 134 13.56 -7.11 5.97
C ALA A 134 12.95 -5.83 6.53
N ALA A 135 13.68 -4.71 6.49
CA ALA A 135 13.15 -3.42 6.90
C ALA A 135 11.99 -2.96 6.01
N GLU A 136 12.15 -3.03 4.68
CA GLU A 136 11.08 -2.65 3.75
C GLU A 136 9.81 -3.48 3.92
N LEU A 137 9.96 -4.79 4.07
CA LEU A 137 8.84 -5.70 4.29
C LEU A 137 8.15 -5.43 5.62
N ARG A 138 8.90 -5.33 6.72
CA ARG A 138 8.36 -5.19 8.07
C ARG A 138 7.74 -3.82 8.30
N ASP A 139 8.48 -2.76 7.99
CA ASP A 139 8.16 -1.41 8.45
C ASP A 139 7.18 -0.72 7.51
N HIS A 140 7.31 -0.94 6.20
CA HIS A 140 6.46 -0.30 5.20
C HIS A 140 5.27 -1.16 4.78
N LEU A 141 5.47 -2.44 4.46
CA LEU A 141 4.39 -3.29 3.97
C LEU A 141 3.56 -3.88 5.12
N ILE A 142 4.17 -4.71 5.97
CA ILE A 142 3.49 -5.38 7.08
C ILE A 142 2.97 -4.34 8.08
N GLY A 143 3.79 -3.37 8.46
CA GLY A 143 3.40 -2.29 9.37
C GLY A 143 2.14 -1.54 8.93
N SER A 144 2.07 -1.16 7.64
CA SER A 144 0.89 -0.48 7.07
C SER A 144 -0.35 -1.37 7.06
N ARG A 145 -0.20 -2.66 6.74
CA ARG A 145 -1.32 -3.62 6.78
C ARG A 145 -1.82 -3.86 8.19
N ARG A 146 -0.92 -4.03 9.17
CA ARG A 146 -1.28 -4.17 10.59
C ARG A 146 -1.97 -2.93 11.12
N ALA A 147 -1.57 -1.74 10.69
CA ALA A 147 -2.23 -0.49 11.10
C ALA A 147 -3.71 -0.44 10.67
N LEU A 148 -4.02 -0.85 9.44
CA LEU A 148 -5.41 -0.97 8.98
C LEU A 148 -6.20 -1.97 9.83
N VAL A 149 -5.63 -3.15 10.08
CA VAL A 149 -6.33 -4.21 10.84
C VAL A 149 -6.51 -3.83 12.31
N ARG A 150 -5.57 -3.08 12.91
CA ARG A 150 -5.74 -2.47 14.24
C ARG A 150 -6.91 -1.50 14.29
N ALA A 151 -7.18 -0.76 13.21
CA ALA A 151 -8.33 0.13 13.16
C ALA A 151 -9.65 -0.65 13.18
N ILE A 152 -9.74 -1.76 12.44
CA ILE A 152 -10.89 -2.68 12.50
C ILE A 152 -11.06 -3.23 13.93
N TRP A 153 -9.97 -3.67 14.55
CA TRP A 153 -9.99 -4.18 15.93
C TRP A 153 -10.50 -3.14 16.92
N ALA A 154 -9.96 -1.91 16.87
CA ALA A 154 -10.38 -0.83 17.77
C ALA A 154 -11.88 -0.55 17.65
N ARG A 155 -12.42 -0.46 16.42
CA ARG A 155 -13.87 -0.28 16.20
C ARG A 155 -14.68 -1.44 16.77
N GLY A 156 -14.20 -2.68 16.63
CA GLY A 156 -14.87 -3.86 17.21
C GLY A 156 -14.90 -3.85 18.74
N VAL A 157 -13.82 -3.40 19.39
CA VAL A 157 -13.78 -3.21 20.85
C VAL A 157 -14.74 -2.10 21.29
N ASP A 158 -14.75 -0.96 20.59
CA ASP A 158 -15.64 0.16 20.90
C ASP A 158 -17.13 -0.23 20.78
N ARG A 159 -17.45 -1.14 19.86
CA ARG A 159 -18.79 -1.73 19.69
C ARG A 159 -19.12 -2.85 20.69
N GLY A 160 -18.16 -3.29 21.50
CA GLY A 160 -18.31 -4.43 22.41
C GLY A 160 -18.37 -5.80 21.72
N GLU A 161 -17.95 -5.88 20.45
CA GLU A 161 -17.95 -7.12 19.65
C GLU A 161 -16.68 -7.95 19.88
N LEU A 162 -15.60 -7.32 20.34
CA LEU A 162 -14.29 -7.93 20.60
C LEU A 162 -13.87 -7.70 22.05
N ARG A 163 -13.17 -8.67 22.63
CA ARG A 163 -12.69 -8.55 24.01
C ARG A 163 -11.48 -7.62 24.10
N ALA A 164 -11.57 -6.61 24.97
CA ALA A 164 -10.52 -5.62 25.17
C ALA A 164 -9.28 -6.15 25.91
N ASP A 165 -9.38 -7.34 26.53
CA ASP A 165 -8.28 -8.00 27.25
C ASP A 165 -7.36 -8.81 26.32
N VAL A 166 -7.76 -9.04 25.07
CA VAL A 166 -6.95 -9.70 24.06
C VAL A 166 -6.00 -8.70 23.42
N ASP A 167 -4.71 -9.06 23.36
CA ASP A 167 -3.71 -8.30 22.60
C ASP A 167 -4.08 -8.26 21.10
N PRO A 168 -4.33 -7.07 20.51
CA PRO A 168 -4.66 -6.95 19.10
C PRO A 168 -3.57 -7.53 18.20
N GLU A 169 -2.30 -7.45 18.58
CA GLU A 169 -1.21 -7.93 17.73
C GLU A 169 -1.25 -9.46 17.59
N VAL A 170 -1.57 -10.18 18.68
CA VAL A 170 -1.76 -11.63 18.67
C VAL A 170 -3.02 -12.01 17.88
N ALA A 171 -4.11 -11.27 18.04
CA ALA A 171 -5.33 -11.53 17.28
C ALA A 171 -5.13 -11.35 15.77
N ILE A 172 -4.38 -10.33 15.36
CA ILE A 172 -4.00 -10.12 13.95
C ILE A 172 -3.17 -11.31 13.46
N ASP A 173 -2.22 -11.81 14.24
CA ASP A 173 -1.41 -12.96 13.84
C ASP A 173 -2.26 -14.23 13.66
N LEU A 174 -3.26 -14.45 14.50
CA LEU A 174 -4.21 -15.57 14.37
C LEU A 174 -5.10 -15.45 13.12
N LEU A 175 -5.51 -14.23 12.77
CA LEU A 175 -6.38 -13.97 11.62
C LEU A 175 -5.64 -14.02 10.27
N PHE A 176 -4.39 -13.57 10.23
CA PHE A 176 -3.65 -13.39 8.97
C PHE A 176 -2.50 -14.40 8.78
N GLY A 177 -1.94 -14.92 9.89
CA GLY A 177 -0.87 -15.92 9.91
C GLY A 177 -1.16 -17.19 9.10
N PRO A 178 -2.36 -17.79 9.19
CA PRO A 178 -2.66 -18.99 8.42
C PRO A 178 -2.56 -18.77 6.90
N ALA A 179 -2.96 -17.60 6.38
CA ALA A 179 -2.90 -17.32 4.95
C ALA A 179 -1.45 -17.17 4.45
N ILE A 180 -0.57 -16.50 5.20
CA ILE A 180 0.85 -16.41 4.83
C ILE A 180 1.55 -17.76 4.93
N TYR A 181 1.22 -18.57 5.95
CA TYR A 181 1.75 -19.92 6.09
C TYR A 181 1.33 -20.81 4.91
N ARG A 182 0.07 -20.71 4.46
CA ARG A 182 -0.41 -21.41 3.26
C ARG A 182 0.27 -20.92 1.98
N LEU A 183 0.52 -19.63 1.84
CA LEU A 183 1.26 -19.08 0.70
C LEU A 183 2.68 -19.64 0.61
N ILE A 184 3.40 -19.65 1.71
CA ILE A 184 4.81 -20.06 1.74
C ILE A 184 4.95 -21.59 1.67
N ALA A 185 4.16 -22.34 2.43
CA ALA A 185 4.28 -23.79 2.52
C ALA A 185 3.46 -24.55 1.47
N GLY A 186 2.46 -23.92 0.85
CA GLY A 186 1.62 -24.57 -0.18
C GLY A 186 0.81 -25.77 0.32
N HIS A 187 0.62 -25.90 1.64
CA HIS A 187 0.06 -27.10 2.26
C HIS A 187 -1.48 -27.17 2.25
N ALA A 188 -2.16 -26.06 1.94
CA ALA A 188 -3.63 -25.98 1.92
C ALA A 188 -4.13 -24.87 0.99
N PRO A 189 -5.42 -24.88 0.59
CA PRO A 189 -5.99 -23.90 -0.33
C PRO A 189 -5.92 -22.44 0.15
N LEU A 190 -5.73 -21.55 -0.82
CA LEU A 190 -5.82 -20.09 -0.70
C LEU A 190 -7.01 -19.58 -1.52
N ASP A 191 -8.22 -19.79 -1.00
CA ASP A 191 -9.47 -19.32 -1.59
C ASP A 191 -10.36 -18.62 -0.54
N GLU A 192 -11.48 -18.03 -0.98
CA GLU A 192 -12.36 -17.30 -0.07
C GLU A 192 -13.03 -18.20 0.99
N ALA A 193 -13.22 -19.49 0.70
CA ALA A 193 -13.78 -20.43 1.67
C ALA A 193 -12.79 -20.68 2.82
N ALA A 194 -11.52 -20.86 2.48
CA ALA A 194 -10.42 -20.89 3.44
C ALA A 194 -10.32 -19.60 4.26
N ALA A 195 -10.47 -18.43 3.64
CA ALA A 195 -10.49 -17.14 4.33
C ALA A 195 -11.62 -17.06 5.36
N ASP A 196 -12.84 -17.43 4.97
CA ASP A 196 -14.00 -17.44 5.86
C ASP A 196 -13.82 -18.42 7.03
N GLU A 197 -13.19 -19.57 6.79
CA GLU A 197 -12.91 -20.54 7.84
C GLU A 197 -11.89 -20.04 8.87
N ILE A 198 -10.84 -19.36 8.41
CA ILE A 198 -9.86 -18.73 9.30
C ILE A 198 -10.56 -17.70 10.20
N VAL A 199 -11.35 -16.79 9.61
CA VAL A 199 -12.05 -15.74 10.35
C VAL A 199 -13.06 -16.34 11.32
N ARG A 200 -13.91 -17.27 10.87
CA ARG A 200 -14.88 -17.95 11.74
C ARG A 200 -14.23 -18.65 12.92
N THR A 201 -13.10 -19.32 12.70
CA THR A 201 -12.40 -20.07 13.74
C THR A 201 -11.71 -19.14 14.74
N ALA A 202 -11.00 -18.13 14.23
CA ALA A 202 -10.35 -17.11 15.06
C ALA A 202 -11.40 -16.37 15.91
N MET A 203 -12.49 -15.91 15.30
CA MET A 203 -13.54 -15.17 15.99
C MET A 203 -14.29 -16.03 17.04
N ARG A 204 -14.34 -17.36 16.92
CA ARG A 204 -14.89 -18.22 17.99
C ARG A 204 -14.01 -18.33 19.22
N GLY A 205 -12.68 -18.25 19.06
CA GLY A 205 -11.73 -18.21 20.20
C GLY A 205 -11.54 -16.80 20.78
N LEU A 206 -11.82 -15.78 19.97
CA LEU A 206 -11.67 -14.36 20.29
C LEU A 206 -12.98 -13.69 20.74
N ALA A 207 -14.14 -14.25 20.41
CA ALA A 207 -15.43 -13.80 20.92
C ALA A 207 -15.63 -14.27 22.37
N GLY A 208 -16.28 -13.42 23.17
CA GLY A 208 -16.82 -13.79 24.47
C GLY A 208 -18.11 -14.60 24.34
#